data_AF-A0A8S2GAG6-F1
#
_entry.id   AF-A0A8S2GAG6-F1
#
_cell.length_a   1.000
_cell.length_b   1.000
_cell.length_c   1.000
_cell.angle_alpha   90.00
_cell.angle_beta   90.00
_cell.angle_gamma   90.00
#
_symmetry.space_group_name_H-M   'P 1'
#
loop_
_entity.id
_entity.type
_entity.pdbx_description
1 polymer ?
#
loop_
_entity_poly.entity_id
_entity_poly.type
_entity_poly.pdbx_seq_one_letter_code
_entity_poly.pdbx_strand_id
1 'polypeptide(L)' 'RVNSVQTPRSARLPGNLTLGGLFPVHDYGGREPCGDISEFRGIQRLEAMLFALQQINQNHTVLPNITLGAILLDTCSNDN' A
#
# COMPACT_ATOMS: atom_id res chain seq x y z
N ARG A 1 -13.65 -25.06 -12.17
CA ARG A 1 -13.63 -24.13 -11.01
C ARG A 1 -12.18 -23.95 -10.60
N VAL A 2 -11.54 -22.89 -11.07
CA VAL A 2 -10.19 -22.53 -10.60
C VAL A 2 -10.39 -21.79 -9.27
N ASN A 3 -9.88 -22.36 -8.18
CA ASN A 3 -9.81 -21.68 -6.89
C ASN A 3 -8.79 -20.56 -7.04
N SER A 4 -9.26 -19.34 -7.28
CA SER A 4 -8.45 -18.14 -7.21
C SER A 4 -8.00 -17.95 -5.77
N VAL A 5 -6.77 -18.38 -5.47
CA VAL A 5 -6.03 -17.88 -4.31
C VAL A 5 -5.94 -16.37 -4.54
N GLN A 6 -6.80 -15.62 -3.86
CA GLN A 6 -6.82 -14.18 -3.94
C GLN A 6 -5.58 -13.72 -3.19
N THR A 7 -4.49 -13.47 -3.92
CA THR A 7 -3.36 -12.75 -3.37
C THR A 7 -3.92 -11.47 -2.77
N PRO A 8 -3.66 -11.16 -1.48
CA PRO A 8 -4.13 -9.92 -0.89
C PRO A 8 -3.70 -8.77 -1.80
N ARG A 9 -4.63 -7.88 -2.18
CA ARG A 9 -4.37 -6.69 -3.00
C ARG A 9 -3.39 -5.81 -2.23
N SER A 10 -2.11 -6.07 -2.45
CA SER A 10 -1.05 -5.58 -1.60
C SER A 10 0.21 -5.30 -2.39
N ALA A 11 0.88 -4.21 -2.04
CA ALA A 11 2.21 -3.89 -2.51
C ALA A 11 3.22 -4.19 -1.40
N ARG A 12 4.36 -4.78 -1.77
CA ARG A 12 5.43 -5.10 -0.82
C ARG A 12 6.74 -4.52 -1.30
N LEU A 13 7.40 -3.79 -0.42
CA LEU A 13 8.77 -3.31 -0.58
C LEU A 13 9.64 -3.97 0.49
N PRO A 14 10.71 -4.67 0.12
CA PRO A 14 11.64 -5.23 1.10
C PRO A 14 12.46 -4.13 1.77
N GLY A 15 12.86 -4.36 3.01
CA GLY A 15 13.75 -3.47 3.77
C GLY A 15 14.09 -4.08 5.13
N ASN A 16 15.03 -3.47 5.85
CA ASN A 16 15.38 -3.90 7.20
C ASN A 16 14.25 -3.67 8.20
N LEU A 17 13.47 -2.59 8.03
CA LEU A 17 12.29 -2.27 8.81
C LEU A 17 11.08 -2.15 7.89
N THR A 18 10.01 -2.89 8.17
CA THR A 18 8.80 -2.87 7.34
C THR A 18 7.73 -1.99 7.96
N LEU A 19 7.24 -1.00 7.21
CA LEU A 19 6.09 -0.18 7.61
C LEU A 19 4.80 -0.73 6.99
N GLY A 20 3.77 -0.92 7.83
CA GLY A 20 2.43 -1.25 7.36
C GLY A 20 1.67 0.00 6.89
N GLY A 21 0.88 -0.12 5.82
CA GLY A 21 0.02 0.97 5.37
C GLY A 21 -1.31 0.47 4.81
N LEU A 22 -2.39 1.15 5.18
CA LEU A 22 -3.75 0.88 4.70
C LEU A 22 -4.20 2.03 3.81
N PHE A 23 -4.54 1.72 2.56
CA PHE A 23 -4.89 2.73 1.56
C PHE A 23 -6.24 2.41 0.91
N PRO A 24 -7.15 3.38 0.76
CA PRO A 24 -8.41 3.18 0.04
C PRO A 24 -8.16 3.26 -1.48
N VAL A 25 -7.44 2.28 -2.03
CA VAL A 25 -7.10 2.25 -3.47
C VAL A 25 -8.37 2.08 -4.30
N HIS A 26 -9.33 1.32 -3.79
CA HIS A 26 -10.67 1.21 -4.36
C HIS A 26 -11.73 1.81 -3.42
N ASP A 27 -12.85 2.23 -4.01
CA ASP A 27 -14.06 2.60 -3.28
C ASP A 27 -14.82 1.34 -2.79
N TYR A 28 -15.83 1.54 -1.95
CA TYR A 28 -16.64 0.44 -1.41
C TYR A 28 -17.47 -0.24 -2.51
N GLY A 29 -17.27 -1.55 -2.68
CA GLY A 29 -17.91 -2.35 -3.74
C GLY A 29 -19.33 -2.83 -3.44
N GLY A 30 -19.83 -2.64 -2.22
CA GLY A 30 -21.14 -3.15 -1.80
C GLY A 30 -21.21 -4.68 -1.78
N ARG A 31 -21.63 -5.27 -2.90
CA ARG A 31 -21.72 -6.73 -3.08
C ARG A 31 -20.45 -7.34 -3.67
N GLU A 32 -19.65 -6.52 -4.35
CA GLU A 32 -18.34 -6.92 -4.86
C GLU A 32 -17.28 -6.71 -3.78
N PRO A 33 -16.16 -7.46 -3.80
CA PRO A 33 -15.09 -7.31 -2.82
C PRO A 33 -14.55 -5.86 -2.73
N CYS A 34 -14.49 -5.15 -3.87
CA CYS A 34 -14.05 -3.76 -3.98
C CYS A 34 -14.75 -3.09 -5.17
N GLY A 35 -14.94 -1.77 -5.10
CA GLY A 35 -15.49 -0.95 -6.17
C GLY A 35 -14.41 -0.45 -7.14
N ASP A 36 -14.67 0.68 -7.79
CA ASP A 36 -13.76 1.32 -8.74
C ASP A 36 -12.51 1.91 -8.05
N ILE A 37 -11.48 2.24 -8.85
CA ILE A 37 -10.25 2.85 -8.35
C ILE A 37 -10.50 4.28 -7.89
N SER A 38 -10.08 4.60 -6.67
CA SER A 38 -10.12 5.94 -6.08
C SER A 38 -8.82 6.68 -6.40
N GLU A 39 -8.75 7.35 -7.55
CA GLU A 39 -7.50 7.97 -8.04
C GLU A 39 -6.89 8.98 -7.04
N PHE A 40 -7.69 9.94 -6.55
CA PHE A 40 -7.19 11.02 -5.71
C PHE A 40 -6.99 10.62 -4.24
N ARG A 41 -7.85 9.74 -3.70
CA ARG A 41 -7.77 9.35 -2.27
C ARG A 41 -6.93 8.09 -2.06
N GLY A 42 -6.92 7.19 -3.02
CA GLY A 42 -6.20 5.93 -2.97
C GLY A 42 -4.81 6.04 -3.58
N ILE A 43 -4.76 6.20 -4.90
CA ILE A 43 -3.51 6.13 -5.67
C ILE A 43 -2.53 7.22 -5.24
N GLN A 44 -2.96 8.48 -5.14
CA GLN A 44 -2.05 9.55 -4.74
C GLN A 44 -1.43 9.34 -3.35
N ARG A 45 -2.20 8.79 -2.39
CA ARG A 45 -1.69 8.52 -1.04
C ARG A 45 -0.72 7.33 -1.04
N LEU A 46 -1.03 6.30 -1.81
CA LEU A 46 -0.15 5.14 -2.00
C LEU A 46 1.18 5.59 -2.61
N GLU A 47 1.13 6.38 -3.68
CA GLU A 47 2.32 6.94 -4.33
C GLU A 47 3.10 7.88 -3.41
N ALA A 48 2.42 8.72 -2.62
CA ALA A 48 3.09 9.58 -1.65
C ALA A 48 3.87 8.78 -0.59
N MET A 49 3.33 7.66 -0.12
CA MET A 49 4.03 6.75 0.80
C MET A 49 5.28 6.14 0.13
N LEU A 50 5.13 5.62 -1.09
CA LEU A 50 6.24 5.04 -1.85
C LEU A 50 7.34 6.06 -2.12
N PHE A 51 6.96 7.28 -2.52
CA PHE A 51 7.88 8.39 -2.72
C PHE A 51 8.61 8.76 -1.43
N ALA A 52 7.91 8.89 -0.30
CA ALA A 52 8.52 9.22 0.97
C ALA A 52 9.53 8.15 1.43
N LEU A 53 9.19 6.87 1.30
CA LEU A 53 10.11 5.76 1.59
C LEU A 53 11.38 5.84 0.74
N GLN A 54 11.23 6.13 -0.56
CA GLN A 54 12.36 6.31 -1.46
C GLN A 54 13.24 7.49 -1.03
N GLN A 55 12.64 8.64 -0.71
CA GLN A 55 13.40 9.82 -0.26
C GLN A 55 14.19 9.55 1.03
N ILE A 56 13.59 8.83 1.99
CA ILE A 56 14.27 8.46 3.24
C ILE A 56 15.43 7.50 2.97
N ASN A 57 15.19 6.44 2.18
CA ASN A 57 16.22 5.45 1.88
C ASN A 57 17.40 6.02 1.06
N GLN A 58 17.17 7.09 0.30
CA GLN A 58 18.22 7.81 -0.46
C GLN A 58 18.96 8.85 0.40
N ASN A 59 18.45 9.18 1.59
CA ASN A 59 19.05 10.18 2.45
C ASN A 59 19.93 9.55 3.54
N HIS A 60 21.24 9.65 3.37
CA HIS A 60 22.23 9.09 4.31
C HIS A 60 22.23 9.74 5.71
N THR A 61 21.55 10.88 5.91
CA THR A 61 21.43 11.50 7.24
C THR A 61 20.23 11.00 8.03
N VAL A 62 19.25 10.37 7.37
CA VAL A 62 18.02 9.87 8.00
C VAL A 62 18.07 8.34 8.00
N LEU A 63 18.07 7.74 9.19
CA LEU A 63 18.16 6.28 9.38
C LEU A 63 19.37 5.64 8.66
N PRO A 64 20.61 6.06 9.00
CA PRO A 64 21.80 5.49 8.36
C PRO A 64 21.87 3.97 8.57
N ASN A 65 22.21 3.25 7.51
CA ASN A 65 22.31 1.78 7.45
C ASN A 65 21.01 1.00 7.67
N ILE A 66 19.85 1.66 7.70
CA ILE A 66 18.54 1.02 7.79
C ILE A 66 17.74 1.38 6.54
N THR A 67 17.32 0.35 5.80
CA THR A 67 16.38 0.52 4.69
C THR A 67 14.95 0.31 5.18
N LEU A 68 14.07 1.25 4.85
CA LEU A 68 12.63 1.13 5.06
C LEU A 68 12.00 0.35 3.90
N GLY A 69 11.33 -0.74 4.25
CA GLY A 69 10.41 -1.47 3.40
C GLY A 69 8.96 -1.17 3.79
N ALA A 70 8.02 -1.81 3.10
CA ALA A 70 6.61 -1.60 3.33
C ALA A 70 5.74 -2.81 2.98
N ILE A 71 4.62 -2.95 3.69
CA ILE A 71 3.49 -3.82 3.29
C ILE A 71 2.27 -2.92 3.24
N LEU A 72 1.79 -2.66 2.02
CA LEU A 72 0.69 -1.73 1.76
C LEU A 72 -0.52 -2.57 1.32
N LEU A 73 -1.66 -2.38 1.98
CA LEU A 73 -2.89 -3.13 1.74
C LEU A 73 -3.99 -2.18 1.29
N ASP A 74 -4.78 -2.65 0.33
CA ASP A 74 -6.00 -1.99 -0.09
C ASP A 74 -7.15 -2.26 0.89
N THR A 75 -7.75 -1.21 1.43
CA THR A 75 -8.92 -1.33 2.33
C THR A 75 -10.25 -1.38 1.57
N CYS A 76 -10.24 -1.08 0.28
CA CYS A 76 -11.45 -0.95 -0.55
C CYS A 76 -12.50 -0.02 0.06
N SER A 77 -12.06 0.98 0.84
CA SER A 77 -12.91 1.90 1.61
C SER A 77 -14.00 1.19 2.40
N ASN A 78 -13.74 -0.05 2.82
CA ASN A 78 -14.65 -0.84 3.64
C ASN A 78 -14.21 -0.72 5.09
N ASP A 79 -15.07 -0.10 5.90
CA ASP A 79 -14.82 0.10 7.34
C ASP A 79 -15.26 -1.11 8.19
N ASN A 80 -15.77 -2.18 7.56
CA ASN A 80 -16.30 -3.40 8.19
C ASN A 80 -15.46 -4.65 7.94
#